data_AF-A0A9W5VYH4-F1
#
_entry.id   AF-A0A9W5VYH4-F1
#
_cell.length_a   1.000
_cell.length_b   1.000
_cell.length_c   1.000
_cell.angle_alpha   90.00
_cell.angle_beta   90.00
_cell.angle_gamma   90.00
#
_symmetry.space_group_name_H-M   'P 1'
#
loop_
_entity.id
_entity.type
_entity.pdbx_description
1 polymer ?
#
loop_
_entity_poly.entity_id
_entity_poly.type
_entity_poly.pdbx_seq_one_letter_code
_entity_poly.pdbx_strand_id
1 'polypeptide(L)'
;MKSRDFSSALWILNKNTSSPDEGVQGTARFTGKRLELTIPIGCLLEKPPVNGVITYGTDPIEAPEAFGLCQTGERITLTELSTPGPGFSSPGTKRENLTATSALVCKTDFISPNPNVQSLTLQVSGLWNWTGADFNNITSTFENNEWISTSGTWCINDFEKLPLFKNENVDISLQPVLIEKGGHIPLQEFSIRSDVYLHIELADHTTPLNTAMNRWVYPVWQMLTFCMGFRCSIDEIEIKTEDGLNALYYLPLIIGEEKPSEAQLDHMPLPYSFVSQLHTNFLESWLHLDGDAKRAALTLIGIHNNSKINWLNPMFTTVSGAFEAISRVGEKTQDIANNRLQRIKAQIEKCFEDDEDIRWILQKVNNNIPPANYYANSLVKKLGPFADYIIPDKTRFLKDLRRSRNAYIHQTSELEKSNMISDEELYSLIMATKVLCYGAIMLHLGIAPETILKCFQTSLFCHTEIHQYARKMYSVNQNKPN
;
A
#
# COMPACT_ATOMS: atom_id res chain seq x y z
N MET A 1 -10.21 6.17 -1.17
CA MET A 1 -11.21 6.52 -2.20
C MET A 1 -12.38 7.16 -1.51
N LYS A 2 -12.80 8.34 -1.98
CA LYS A 2 -13.87 9.10 -1.32
C LYS A 2 -15.20 8.35 -1.38
N SER A 3 -15.97 8.40 -0.30
CA SER A 3 -17.33 7.87 -0.29
C SER A 3 -18.18 8.60 -1.32
N ARG A 4 -19.06 7.87 -2.00
CA ARG A 4 -20.00 8.41 -2.97
C ARG A 4 -21.35 7.73 -2.81
N ASP A 5 -22.38 8.54 -2.61
CA ASP A 5 -23.77 8.11 -2.76
C ASP A 5 -24.13 8.32 -4.23
N PHE A 6 -24.54 7.25 -4.91
CA PHE A 6 -24.96 7.34 -6.31
C PHE A 6 -26.42 7.77 -6.37
N SER A 7 -26.79 8.42 -7.48
CA SER A 7 -28.19 8.73 -7.77
C SER A 7 -29.04 7.46 -7.81
N SER A 8 -30.33 7.58 -7.53
CA SER A 8 -31.26 6.46 -7.71
C SER A 8 -31.18 5.94 -9.15
N ALA A 9 -31.16 4.61 -9.28
CA ALA A 9 -31.04 3.94 -10.56
C ALA A 9 -32.05 2.81 -10.71
N LEU A 10 -32.39 2.50 -11.97
CA LEU A 10 -33.09 1.27 -12.33
C LEU A 10 -32.04 0.18 -12.55
N TRP A 11 -32.14 -0.92 -11.81
CA TRP A 11 -31.16 -2.01 -11.81
C TRP A 11 -31.66 -3.22 -12.59
N ILE A 12 -30.80 -3.75 -13.47
CA ILE A 12 -31.06 -4.92 -14.31
C ILE A 12 -29.85 -5.87 -14.31
N LEU A 13 -30.08 -7.15 -14.57
CA LEU A 13 -29.01 -8.16 -14.70
C LEU A 13 -28.51 -8.33 -16.14
N ASN A 14 -29.28 -7.88 -17.13
CA ASN A 14 -28.92 -7.97 -18.54
C ASN A 14 -28.88 -6.57 -19.15
N LYS A 15 -27.68 -6.14 -19.59
CA LYS A 15 -27.46 -4.82 -20.19
C LYS A 15 -28.29 -4.56 -21.46
N ASN A 16 -28.76 -5.61 -22.12
CA ASN A 16 -29.55 -5.51 -23.36
C ASN A 16 -31.06 -5.46 -23.12
N THR A 17 -31.52 -5.49 -21.86
CA THR A 17 -32.94 -5.41 -21.55
C THR A 17 -33.49 -4.05 -21.98
N SER A 18 -34.42 -4.07 -22.93
CA SER A 18 -35.05 -2.88 -23.51
C SER A 18 -36.34 -2.47 -22.78
N SER A 19 -36.85 -3.30 -21.86
CA SER A 19 -38.08 -3.02 -21.12
C SER A 19 -37.80 -2.40 -19.74
N PRO A 20 -38.35 -1.22 -19.43
CA PRO A 20 -38.31 -0.62 -18.09
C PRO A 20 -38.95 -1.48 -17.00
N ASP A 21 -39.83 -2.43 -17.38
CA ASP A 21 -40.64 -3.23 -16.46
C ASP A 21 -39.87 -4.39 -15.81
N GLU A 22 -38.67 -4.70 -16.29
CA GLU A 22 -37.83 -5.79 -15.76
C GLU A 22 -36.79 -5.33 -14.73
N GLY A 23 -36.71 -4.02 -14.47
CA GLY A 23 -35.75 -3.45 -13.53
C GLY A 23 -36.34 -3.19 -12.15
N VAL A 24 -35.46 -3.15 -11.15
CA VAL A 24 -35.81 -2.77 -9.77
C VAL A 24 -35.13 -1.46 -9.38
N GLN A 25 -35.87 -0.58 -8.72
CA GLN A 25 -35.31 0.71 -8.30
C GLN A 25 -34.46 0.53 -7.04
N GLY A 26 -33.28 1.13 -7.03
CA GLY A 26 -32.38 1.09 -5.87
C GLY A 26 -31.30 2.17 -5.91
N THR A 27 -30.60 2.32 -4.79
CA THR A 27 -29.51 3.28 -4.63
C THR A 27 -28.25 2.53 -4.27
N ALA A 28 -27.20 2.72 -5.07
CA ALA A 28 -25.87 2.25 -4.73
C ALA A 28 -25.13 3.28 -3.87
N ARG A 29 -24.23 2.80 -3.02
CA ARG A 29 -23.39 3.60 -2.15
C ARG A 29 -22.00 2.99 -2.04
N PHE A 30 -20.98 3.80 -2.29
CA PHE A 30 -19.61 3.46 -1.95
C PHE A 30 -19.21 4.17 -0.65
N THR A 31 -18.87 3.42 0.38
CA THR A 31 -18.55 3.95 1.72
C THR A 31 -17.04 4.22 1.92
N GLY A 32 -16.23 4.02 0.88
CA GLY A 32 -14.76 3.95 1.00
C GLY A 32 -14.23 2.56 1.40
N LYS A 33 -15.07 1.74 2.04
CA LYS A 33 -14.72 0.39 2.52
C LYS A 33 -15.56 -0.72 1.91
N ARG A 34 -16.74 -0.39 1.42
CA ARG A 34 -17.74 -1.32 0.89
C ARG A 34 -18.55 -0.62 -0.19
N LEU A 35 -19.06 -1.42 -1.11
CA LEU A 35 -20.00 -1.00 -2.12
C LEU A 35 -21.30 -1.75 -1.87
N GLU A 36 -22.36 -0.99 -1.61
CA GLU A 36 -23.64 -1.49 -1.15
C GLU A 36 -24.72 -1.04 -2.13
N LEU A 37 -25.67 -1.90 -2.44
CA LEU A 37 -26.87 -1.59 -3.21
C LEU A 37 -28.10 -1.87 -2.35
N THR A 38 -28.89 -0.83 -2.09
CA THR A 38 -30.16 -0.95 -1.36
C THR A 38 -31.33 -0.84 -2.32
N ILE A 39 -32.14 -1.89 -2.34
CA ILE A 39 -33.41 -1.98 -3.08
C ILE A 39 -34.54 -1.94 -2.04
N PRO A 40 -35.24 -0.81 -1.90
CA PRO A 40 -36.26 -0.65 -0.86
C PRO A 40 -37.53 -1.49 -1.12
N ILE A 41 -37.85 -1.73 -2.40
CA ILE A 41 -39.03 -2.50 -2.85
C ILE A 41 -38.60 -3.39 -4.03
N GLY A 42 -38.84 -4.70 -3.91
CA GLY A 42 -38.46 -5.70 -4.91
C GLY A 42 -37.16 -6.43 -4.56
N CYS A 43 -36.70 -7.24 -5.51
CA CYS A 43 -35.46 -8.02 -5.41
C CYS A 43 -34.87 -8.17 -6.82
N LEU A 44 -33.56 -7.96 -6.91
CA LEU A 44 -32.76 -8.16 -8.11
C LEU A 44 -32.29 -9.61 -8.20
N LEU A 45 -31.91 -10.22 -7.06
CA LEU A 45 -31.44 -11.60 -7.00
C LEU A 45 -32.46 -12.48 -6.27
N GLU A 46 -33.11 -13.39 -7.01
CA GLU A 46 -34.06 -14.34 -6.44
C GLU A 46 -33.72 -15.78 -6.86
N LYS A 47 -33.71 -16.70 -5.89
CA LYS A 47 -33.54 -18.13 -6.20
C LYS A 47 -34.79 -18.66 -6.90
N PRO A 48 -34.66 -19.41 -7.99
CA PRO A 48 -35.79 -20.09 -8.59
C PRO A 48 -36.37 -21.11 -7.59
N PRO A 49 -37.70 -21.24 -7.49
CA PRO A 49 -38.33 -22.18 -6.58
C PRO A 49 -37.97 -23.63 -6.98
N VAL A 50 -37.59 -24.45 -6.00
CA VAL A 50 -37.40 -25.90 -6.19
C VAL A 50 -38.63 -26.59 -5.63
N ASN A 51 -39.40 -27.27 -6.49
CA ASN A 51 -40.67 -27.91 -6.13
C ASN A 51 -41.69 -26.96 -5.48
N GLY A 52 -41.72 -25.69 -5.90
CA GLY A 52 -42.65 -24.68 -5.39
C GLY A 52 -42.24 -24.05 -4.05
N VAL A 53 -41.09 -24.43 -3.49
CA VAL A 53 -40.55 -23.87 -2.24
C VAL A 53 -39.25 -23.11 -2.55
N ILE A 54 -39.16 -21.88 -2.08
CA ILE A 54 -37.92 -21.11 -2.10
C ILE A 54 -37.23 -21.32 -0.75
N THR A 55 -36.11 -22.05 -0.75
CA THR A 55 -35.28 -22.23 0.44
C THR A 55 -34.04 -21.36 0.32
N TYR A 56 -33.93 -20.39 1.23
CA TYR A 56 -32.70 -19.63 1.41
C TYR A 56 -31.82 -20.42 2.38
N GLY A 57 -30.79 -21.07 1.84
CA GLY A 57 -29.73 -21.72 2.63
C GLY A 57 -28.81 -20.69 3.29
N THR A 58 -27.73 -21.15 3.91
CA THR A 58 -26.67 -20.28 4.45
C THR A 58 -25.81 -19.63 3.38
N ASP A 59 -25.82 -20.17 2.16
CA ASP A 59 -25.00 -19.69 1.06
C ASP A 59 -25.63 -18.44 0.43
N PRO A 60 -24.83 -17.38 0.19
CA PRO A 60 -25.31 -16.16 -0.44
C PRO A 60 -25.82 -16.43 -1.86
N ILE A 61 -26.74 -15.58 -2.32
CA ILE A 61 -27.12 -15.49 -3.73
C ILE A 61 -26.14 -14.54 -4.40
N GLU A 62 -25.55 -14.96 -5.51
CA GLU A 62 -24.49 -14.23 -6.19
C GLU A 62 -24.87 -13.94 -7.65
N ALA A 63 -24.39 -12.83 -8.18
CA ALA A 63 -24.44 -12.52 -9.61
C ALA A 63 -23.13 -11.87 -10.05
N PRO A 64 -22.64 -12.19 -11.27
CA PRO A 64 -21.38 -11.66 -11.76
C PRO A 64 -21.43 -10.14 -11.96
N GLU A 65 -22.58 -9.62 -12.38
CA GLU A 65 -22.75 -8.21 -12.72
C GLU A 65 -24.19 -7.73 -12.57
N ALA A 66 -24.34 -6.42 -12.37
CA ALA A 66 -25.62 -5.73 -12.43
C ALA A 66 -25.42 -4.32 -12.98
N PHE A 67 -26.43 -3.82 -13.68
CA PHE A 67 -26.37 -2.59 -14.45
C PHE A 67 -27.39 -1.59 -13.93
N GLY A 68 -26.93 -0.42 -13.50
CA GLY A 68 -27.74 0.66 -12.96
C GLY A 68 -27.87 1.83 -13.94
N LEU A 69 -29.10 2.14 -14.34
CA LEU A 69 -29.44 3.32 -15.15
C LEU A 69 -29.82 4.48 -14.21
N CYS A 70 -28.91 5.42 -13.97
CA CYS A 70 -29.16 6.55 -13.08
C CYS A 70 -30.08 7.59 -13.71
N GLN A 71 -30.87 8.27 -12.88
CA GLN A 71 -31.70 9.42 -13.30
C GLN A 71 -30.87 10.58 -13.88
N THR A 72 -29.59 10.68 -13.50
CA THR A 72 -28.64 11.68 -14.02
C THR A 72 -28.13 11.35 -15.42
N GLY A 73 -28.46 10.18 -15.97
CA GLY A 73 -27.93 9.65 -17.24
C GLY A 73 -26.68 8.78 -17.07
N GLU A 74 -26.05 8.78 -15.88
CA GLU A 74 -24.91 7.91 -15.60
C GLU A 74 -25.28 6.41 -15.67
N ARG A 75 -24.35 5.61 -16.13
CA ARG A 75 -24.41 4.15 -16.23
C ARG A 75 -23.46 3.55 -15.20
N ILE A 76 -23.96 2.66 -14.36
CA ILE A 76 -23.17 1.98 -13.33
C ILE A 76 -23.13 0.48 -13.65
N THR A 77 -21.94 -0.10 -13.71
CA THR A 77 -21.76 -1.55 -13.70
C THR A 77 -21.23 -1.96 -12.33
N LEU A 78 -21.99 -2.75 -11.58
CA LEU A 78 -21.54 -3.41 -10.36
C LEU A 78 -20.99 -4.79 -10.70
N THR A 79 -19.94 -5.23 -10.00
CA THR A 79 -19.29 -6.52 -10.23
C THR A 79 -19.35 -7.39 -8.97
N GLU A 80 -19.53 -8.70 -9.15
CA GLU A 80 -19.53 -9.71 -8.08
C GLU A 80 -20.49 -9.34 -6.95
N LEU A 81 -21.78 -9.28 -7.27
CA LEU A 81 -22.82 -8.98 -6.29
C LEU A 81 -23.10 -10.20 -5.43
N SER A 82 -23.32 -9.96 -4.14
CA SER A 82 -23.79 -10.99 -3.21
C SER A 82 -24.85 -10.44 -2.25
N THR A 83 -25.75 -11.32 -1.83
CA THR A 83 -26.79 -11.04 -0.84
C THR A 83 -27.06 -12.29 -0.01
N PRO A 84 -27.34 -12.17 1.30
CA PRO A 84 -27.86 -13.29 2.09
C PRO A 84 -29.29 -13.70 1.67
N GLY A 85 -29.93 -12.91 0.81
CA GLY A 85 -31.30 -13.12 0.33
C GLY A 85 -32.19 -11.90 0.61
N PRO A 86 -33.35 -11.80 -0.06
CA PRO A 86 -34.29 -10.72 0.14
C PRO A 86 -34.90 -10.77 1.55
N GLY A 87 -35.07 -9.60 2.15
CA GLY A 87 -35.85 -9.40 3.36
C GLY A 87 -37.26 -8.90 3.04
N PHE A 88 -38.04 -8.62 4.09
CA PHE A 88 -39.34 -7.99 3.99
C PHE A 88 -39.35 -6.65 4.73
N SER A 89 -39.92 -5.62 4.12
CA SER A 89 -40.30 -4.33 4.74
C SER A 89 -41.79 -4.38 5.12
N SER A 90 -42.19 -3.65 6.16
CA SER A 90 -43.62 -3.48 6.48
C SER A 90 -44.25 -2.52 5.46
N PRO A 91 -45.38 -2.84 4.79
CA PRO A 91 -46.38 -3.87 5.13
C PRO A 91 -46.31 -5.15 4.26
N GLY A 92 -45.15 -5.81 4.19
CA GLY A 92 -44.96 -7.11 3.55
C GLY A 92 -44.30 -7.09 2.16
N THR A 93 -43.75 -5.97 1.72
CA THR A 93 -43.03 -5.88 0.44
C THR A 93 -41.63 -6.45 0.56
N LYS A 94 -41.14 -7.16 -0.47
CA LYS A 94 -39.75 -7.59 -0.53
C LYS A 94 -38.83 -6.37 -0.58
N ARG A 95 -37.67 -6.49 0.06
CA ARG A 95 -36.55 -5.55 -0.04
C ARG A 95 -35.26 -6.32 -0.12
N GLU A 96 -34.21 -5.71 -0.64
CA GLU A 96 -32.93 -6.39 -0.79
C GLU A 96 -31.76 -5.44 -0.52
N ASN A 97 -30.74 -5.95 0.16
CA ASN A 97 -29.47 -5.28 0.33
C ASN A 97 -28.40 -6.19 -0.26
N LEU A 98 -27.65 -5.67 -1.23
CA LEU A 98 -26.55 -6.37 -1.86
C LEU A 98 -25.24 -5.69 -1.53
N THR A 99 -24.17 -6.48 -1.55
CA THR A 99 -22.80 -5.98 -1.57
C THR A 99 -22.16 -6.32 -2.91
N ALA A 100 -21.28 -5.46 -3.41
CA ALA A 100 -20.52 -5.70 -4.63
C ALA A 100 -19.02 -5.53 -4.37
N THR A 101 -18.18 -6.19 -5.17
CA THR A 101 -16.72 -6.05 -5.07
C THR A 101 -16.24 -4.71 -5.66
N SER A 102 -16.83 -4.25 -6.77
CA SER A 102 -16.44 -2.99 -7.40
C SER A 102 -17.55 -2.36 -8.26
N ALA A 103 -17.37 -1.09 -8.62
CA ALA A 103 -18.25 -0.37 -9.55
C ALA A 103 -17.44 0.33 -10.64
N LEU A 104 -17.97 0.32 -11.87
CA LEU A 104 -17.53 1.16 -12.97
C LEU A 104 -18.65 2.14 -13.31
N VAL A 105 -18.34 3.43 -13.38
CA VAL A 105 -19.32 4.49 -13.63
C VAL A 105 -18.91 5.31 -14.83
N CYS A 106 -19.76 5.31 -15.86
CA CYS A 106 -19.55 6.05 -17.09
C CYS A 106 -20.78 6.90 -17.41
N LYS A 107 -20.58 8.04 -18.08
CA LYS A 107 -21.68 8.96 -18.41
C LYS A 107 -22.53 8.48 -19.59
N THR A 108 -21.96 7.66 -20.48
CA THR A 108 -22.56 7.38 -21.79
C THR A 108 -23.00 5.93 -21.96
N ASP A 109 -22.25 4.97 -21.44
CA ASP A 109 -22.52 3.55 -21.68
C ASP A 109 -22.12 2.65 -20.49
N PHE A 110 -22.60 1.40 -20.48
CA PHE A 110 -22.16 0.40 -19.52
C PHE A 110 -20.78 -0.13 -19.88
N ILE A 111 -19.88 -0.10 -18.90
CA ILE A 111 -18.54 -0.67 -19.05
C ILE A 111 -18.58 -2.13 -18.61
N SER A 112 -17.95 -3.02 -19.37
CA SER A 112 -17.77 -4.42 -18.98
C SER A 112 -16.99 -4.53 -17.65
N PRO A 113 -17.24 -5.52 -16.78
CA PRO A 113 -16.62 -5.63 -15.45
C PRO A 113 -15.08 -5.59 -15.37
N ASN A 114 -14.40 -6.05 -16.41
CA ASN A 114 -12.93 -6.04 -16.51
C ASN A 114 -12.54 -5.61 -17.93
N PRO A 115 -12.70 -4.31 -18.26
CA PRO A 115 -12.48 -3.82 -19.62
C PRO A 115 -10.97 -3.81 -19.92
N ASN A 116 -10.61 -3.90 -21.20
CA ASN A 116 -9.29 -3.50 -21.64
C ASN A 116 -9.14 -1.99 -21.50
N VAL A 117 -7.98 -1.53 -21.04
CA VAL A 117 -7.73 -0.12 -20.73
C VAL A 117 -6.56 0.43 -21.53
N GLN A 118 -6.73 1.65 -22.04
CA GLN A 118 -5.69 2.45 -22.66
C GLN A 118 -4.84 3.13 -21.60
N SER A 119 -5.49 3.73 -20.60
CA SER A 119 -4.81 4.43 -19.52
C SER A 119 -5.60 4.52 -18.23
N LEU A 120 -4.87 4.82 -17.16
CA LEU A 120 -5.40 5.05 -15.83
C LEU A 120 -4.84 6.37 -15.29
N THR A 121 -5.71 7.16 -14.69
CA THR A 121 -5.37 8.41 -14.00
C THR A 121 -5.82 8.29 -12.55
N LEU A 122 -4.89 8.50 -11.62
CA LEU A 122 -5.13 8.30 -10.20
C LEU A 122 -4.86 9.57 -9.40
N GLN A 123 -5.83 9.94 -8.56
CA GLN A 123 -5.61 10.94 -7.52
C GLN A 123 -5.04 10.24 -6.29
N VAL A 124 -3.82 10.59 -5.89
CA VAL A 124 -3.15 10.03 -4.71
C VAL A 124 -2.88 11.15 -3.70
N SER A 125 -3.25 10.93 -2.44
CA SER A 125 -3.07 11.92 -1.37
C SER A 125 -1.60 12.28 -1.18
N GLY A 126 -1.28 13.57 -1.03
CA GLY A 126 0.08 14.04 -0.79
C GLY A 126 1.00 14.00 -2.01
N LEU A 127 0.50 13.57 -3.19
CA LEU A 127 1.31 13.47 -4.40
C LEU A 127 1.84 14.84 -4.86
N TRP A 128 1.01 15.88 -4.78
CA TRP A 128 1.42 17.27 -5.01
C TRP A 128 2.61 17.70 -4.12
N ASN A 129 2.53 17.45 -2.81
CA ASN A 129 3.61 17.82 -1.88
C ASN A 129 4.88 17.02 -2.15
N TRP A 130 4.73 15.75 -2.52
CA TRP A 130 5.85 14.87 -2.84
C TRP A 130 6.62 15.29 -4.10
N THR A 131 5.93 15.82 -5.11
CA THR A 131 6.62 16.38 -6.29
C THR A 131 7.43 17.61 -5.93
N GLY A 132 6.93 18.42 -4.99
CA GLY A 132 7.52 19.72 -4.66
C GLY A 132 7.53 20.67 -5.85
N ALA A 133 6.74 20.38 -6.88
CA ALA A 133 6.73 21.14 -8.11
C ALA A 133 5.84 22.37 -7.96
N ASP A 134 6.38 23.53 -8.34
CA ASP A 134 5.63 24.77 -8.45
C ASP A 134 5.29 24.99 -9.92
N PHE A 135 4.02 24.81 -10.27
CA PHE A 135 3.54 25.03 -11.64
C PHE A 135 2.89 26.40 -11.83
N ASN A 136 2.97 27.29 -10.82
CA ASN A 136 2.28 28.56 -10.84
C ASN A 136 3.28 29.71 -10.92
N ASN A 137 2.93 30.76 -11.69
CA ASN A 137 3.64 32.03 -11.62
C ASN A 137 2.73 33.05 -10.93
N ILE A 138 2.83 33.12 -9.59
CA ILE A 138 2.05 34.06 -8.78
C ILE A 138 2.97 35.21 -8.36
N THR A 139 2.63 36.42 -8.80
CA THR A 139 3.33 37.65 -8.44
C THR A 139 2.42 38.49 -7.57
N SER A 140 2.90 38.90 -6.40
CA SER A 140 2.18 39.82 -5.51
C SER A 140 2.91 41.16 -5.44
N THR A 141 2.19 42.25 -5.65
CA THR A 141 2.71 43.62 -5.63
C THR A 141 2.29 44.28 -4.33
N PHE A 142 3.27 44.88 -3.64
CA PHE A 142 3.07 45.59 -2.39
C PHE A 142 3.61 47.02 -2.50
N GLU A 143 2.90 47.98 -1.91
CA GLU A 143 3.36 49.37 -1.77
C GLU A 143 3.19 49.77 -0.30
N ASN A 144 4.24 50.34 0.31
CA ASN A 144 4.25 50.69 1.74
C ASN A 144 3.88 49.54 2.70
N ASN A 145 4.26 48.30 2.37
CA ASN A 145 3.85 47.06 3.06
C ASN A 145 2.34 46.76 3.01
N GLU A 146 1.56 47.48 2.21
CA GLU A 146 0.17 47.17 1.91
C GLU A 146 0.09 46.38 0.60
N TRP A 147 -0.74 45.34 0.60
CA TRP A 147 -1.01 44.54 -0.58
C TRP A 147 -1.81 45.36 -1.60
N ILE A 148 -1.33 45.46 -2.84
CA ILE A 148 -2.04 46.15 -3.94
C ILE A 148 -2.77 45.14 -4.82
N SER A 149 -2.03 44.13 -5.31
CA SER A 149 -2.54 43.19 -6.29
C SER A 149 -1.76 41.90 -6.28
N THR A 150 -2.43 40.81 -6.67
CA THR A 150 -1.80 39.54 -7.00
C THR A 150 -2.23 39.16 -8.41
N SER A 151 -1.25 38.86 -9.26
CA SER A 151 -1.47 38.30 -10.59
C SER A 151 -0.91 36.89 -10.64
N GLY A 152 -1.75 35.92 -11.01
CA GLY A 152 -1.33 34.55 -11.29
C GLY A 152 -1.55 34.26 -12.77
N THR A 153 -0.61 33.58 -13.42
CA THR A 153 -0.83 32.98 -14.74
C THR A 153 -0.66 31.48 -14.64
N TRP A 154 -1.66 30.76 -15.13
CA TRP A 154 -1.67 29.30 -15.23
C TRP A 154 -1.81 28.93 -16.70
N CYS A 155 -0.80 28.26 -17.24
CA CYS A 155 -0.80 27.77 -18.61
C CYS A 155 -0.73 26.25 -18.59
N ILE A 156 -1.89 25.58 -18.71
CA ILE A 156 -1.95 24.11 -18.68
C ILE A 156 -1.10 23.46 -19.77
N ASN A 157 -0.91 24.15 -20.91
CA ASN A 157 -0.07 23.70 -22.01
C ASN A 157 1.44 23.71 -21.69
N ASP A 158 1.84 24.49 -20.68
CA ASP A 158 3.23 24.59 -20.25
C ASP A 158 3.57 23.52 -19.20
N PHE A 159 2.59 22.70 -18.79
CA PHE A 159 2.79 21.67 -17.77
C PHE A 159 3.41 20.42 -18.39
N GLU A 160 4.72 20.30 -18.21
CA GLU A 160 5.44 19.09 -18.56
C GLU A 160 5.07 17.92 -17.62
N LYS A 161 4.84 16.75 -18.21
CA LYS A 161 4.69 15.51 -17.43
C LYS A 161 6.01 15.18 -16.76
N LEU A 162 5.98 14.91 -15.46
CA LEU A 162 7.19 14.49 -14.73
C LEU A 162 7.33 12.97 -14.86
N PRO A 163 8.39 12.46 -15.53
CA PRO A 163 8.53 11.03 -15.78
C PRO A 163 8.83 10.24 -14.49
N LEU A 164 8.28 9.03 -14.38
CA LEU A 164 8.63 8.06 -13.35
C LEU A 164 9.24 6.78 -13.93
N PHE A 165 8.66 6.26 -15.01
CA PHE A 165 9.13 5.04 -15.66
C PHE A 165 8.56 4.93 -17.07
N LYS A 166 9.37 4.42 -18.01
CA LYS A 166 8.92 4.14 -19.37
C LYS A 166 9.61 2.90 -19.91
N ASN A 167 8.83 2.00 -20.51
CA ASN A 167 9.34 0.88 -21.30
C ASN A 167 8.45 0.63 -22.52
N GLU A 168 8.64 -0.50 -23.21
CA GLU A 168 7.87 -0.87 -24.40
C GLU A 168 6.37 -1.08 -24.14
N ASN A 169 5.97 -1.36 -22.90
CA ASN A 169 4.60 -1.71 -22.54
C ASN A 169 3.84 -0.58 -21.85
N VAL A 170 4.53 0.33 -21.16
CA VAL A 170 3.90 1.33 -20.29
C VAL A 170 4.73 2.61 -20.18
N ASP A 171 4.04 3.74 -20.09
CA ASP A 171 4.58 5.05 -19.72
C ASP A 171 3.89 5.52 -18.43
N ILE A 172 4.66 5.71 -17.37
CA ILE A 172 4.20 6.10 -16.04
C ILE A 172 4.79 7.47 -15.72
N SER A 173 3.91 8.44 -15.50
CA SER A 173 4.29 9.84 -15.27
C SER A 173 3.37 10.51 -14.26
N LEU A 174 3.83 11.62 -13.72
CA LEU A 174 3.04 12.53 -12.91
C LEU A 174 2.55 13.65 -13.80
N GLN A 175 1.24 13.80 -13.87
CA GLN A 175 0.58 14.78 -14.71
C GLN A 175 0.08 15.94 -13.85
N PRO A 176 0.60 17.16 -14.02
CA PRO A 176 0.05 18.33 -13.36
C PRO A 176 -1.36 18.62 -13.89
N VAL A 177 -2.27 19.02 -13.00
CA VAL A 177 -3.66 19.35 -13.33
C VAL A 177 -4.08 20.63 -12.64
N LEU A 178 -5.03 21.35 -13.25
CA LEU A 178 -5.69 22.50 -12.65
C LEU A 178 -7.11 22.11 -12.26
N ILE A 179 -7.46 22.42 -11.01
CA ILE A 179 -8.79 22.23 -10.46
C ILE A 179 -9.36 23.61 -10.23
N GLU A 180 -10.31 23.98 -11.08
CA GLU A 180 -11.08 25.20 -10.96
C GLU A 180 -12.34 24.91 -10.12
N LYS A 181 -12.55 25.69 -9.07
CA LYS A 181 -13.78 25.69 -8.28
C LYS A 181 -14.42 27.08 -8.35
N GLY A 182 -15.69 27.10 -8.71
CA GLY A 182 -16.47 28.30 -9.00
C GLY A 182 -17.14 28.17 -10.36
N GLY A 183 -18.42 28.53 -10.44
CA GLY A 183 -19.22 28.37 -11.66
C GLY A 183 -20.70 28.67 -11.45
N HIS A 184 -21.28 29.38 -12.42
CA HIS A 184 -22.55 30.13 -12.47
C HIS A 184 -22.73 31.28 -11.46
N ILE A 185 -23.11 32.42 -12.03
CA ILE A 185 -23.23 33.76 -11.44
C ILE A 185 -24.46 33.85 -10.52
N PRO A 186 -24.41 34.64 -9.42
CA PRO A 186 -23.28 35.43 -8.93
C PRO A 186 -22.58 34.78 -7.74
N LEU A 187 -21.28 34.52 -7.86
CA LEU A 187 -20.42 34.12 -6.74
C LEU A 187 -19.40 35.22 -6.42
N GLN A 188 -19.08 35.36 -5.14
CA GLN A 188 -18.07 36.28 -4.60
C GLN A 188 -16.66 35.66 -4.54
N GLU A 189 -16.49 34.39 -4.92
CA GLU A 189 -15.23 33.67 -4.83
C GLU A 189 -15.01 32.79 -6.07
N PHE A 190 -13.76 32.78 -6.56
CA PHE A 190 -13.25 31.77 -7.48
C PHE A 190 -11.96 31.19 -6.87
N SER A 191 -11.75 29.89 -7.02
CA SER A 191 -10.56 29.20 -6.52
C SER A 191 -9.93 28.38 -7.64
N ILE A 192 -8.64 28.59 -7.89
CA ILE A 192 -7.82 27.77 -8.78
C ILE A 192 -6.82 27.02 -7.89
N ARG A 193 -6.79 25.69 -8.03
CA ARG A 193 -5.84 24.83 -7.30
C ARG A 193 -5.07 23.97 -8.29
N SER A 194 -3.75 23.99 -8.19
CA SER A 194 -2.90 23.04 -8.91
C SER A 194 -2.80 21.74 -8.12
N ASP A 195 -2.81 20.62 -8.82
CA ASP A 195 -2.66 19.28 -8.25
C ASP A 195 -1.79 18.43 -9.20
N VAL A 196 -1.42 17.23 -8.77
CA VAL A 196 -0.66 16.28 -9.59
C VAL A 196 -1.30 14.91 -9.48
N TYR A 197 -1.62 14.31 -10.62
CA TYR A 197 -2.18 12.97 -10.70
C TYR A 197 -1.14 11.98 -11.24
N LEU A 198 -1.22 10.73 -10.78
CA LEU A 198 -0.43 9.65 -11.36
C LEU A 198 -1.13 9.18 -12.64
N HIS A 199 -0.40 9.16 -13.74
CA HIS A 199 -0.90 8.74 -15.04
C HIS A 199 -0.11 7.54 -15.56
N ILE A 200 -0.83 6.51 -15.98
CA ILE A 200 -0.30 5.25 -16.51
C ILE A 200 -0.91 5.04 -17.90
N GLU A 201 -0.09 5.14 -18.93
CA GLU A 201 -0.48 4.91 -20.33
C GLU A 201 0.07 3.56 -20.80
N LEU A 202 -0.79 2.69 -21.33
CA LEU A 202 -0.44 1.33 -21.75
C LEU A 202 -0.28 1.29 -23.27
N ALA A 203 0.81 0.70 -23.76
CA ALA A 203 1.15 0.72 -25.17
C ALA A 203 0.28 -0.21 -26.04
N ASP A 204 -0.17 -1.34 -25.48
CA ASP A 204 -0.91 -2.37 -26.23
C ASP A 204 -2.43 -2.17 -26.25
N HIS A 205 -2.95 -1.27 -25.40
CA HIS A 205 -4.38 -0.99 -25.17
C HIS A 205 -5.29 -2.22 -24.98
N THR A 206 -4.71 -3.40 -24.77
CA THR A 206 -5.40 -4.69 -24.68
C THR A 206 -5.25 -5.32 -23.30
N THR A 207 -4.49 -4.67 -22.41
CA THR A 207 -4.33 -5.09 -21.03
C THR A 207 -5.66 -4.93 -20.26
N PRO A 208 -6.21 -6.00 -19.65
CA PRO A 208 -7.39 -5.90 -18.81
C PRO A 208 -7.14 -5.07 -17.54
N LEU A 209 -8.17 -4.35 -17.07
CA LEU A 209 -8.11 -3.50 -15.88
C LEU A 209 -7.48 -4.19 -14.66
N ASN A 210 -7.91 -5.41 -14.34
CA ASN A 210 -7.38 -6.17 -13.21
C ASN A 210 -5.87 -6.45 -13.35
N THR A 211 -5.41 -6.70 -14.58
CA THR A 211 -3.99 -6.90 -14.88
C THR A 211 -3.22 -5.60 -14.73
N ALA A 212 -3.75 -4.48 -15.25
CA ALA A 212 -3.14 -3.16 -15.10
C ALA A 212 -3.04 -2.73 -13.62
N MET A 213 -4.10 -2.99 -12.84
CA MET A 213 -4.13 -2.71 -11.40
C MET A 213 -3.03 -3.49 -10.65
N ASN A 214 -2.93 -4.79 -10.91
CA ASN A 214 -1.97 -5.67 -10.24
C ASN A 214 -0.52 -5.43 -10.64
N ARG A 215 -0.28 -5.15 -11.94
CA ARG A 215 1.06 -5.01 -12.50
C ARG A 215 1.65 -3.62 -12.29
N TRP A 216 0.81 -2.57 -12.33
CA TRP A 216 1.29 -1.19 -12.36
C TRP A 216 0.73 -0.36 -11.21
N VAL A 217 -0.59 -0.33 -11.00
CA VAL A 217 -1.19 0.57 -9.98
C VAL A 217 -0.73 0.24 -8.57
N TYR A 218 -0.93 -1.00 -8.10
CA TYR A 218 -0.55 -1.35 -6.72
C TYR A 218 0.95 -1.24 -6.46
N PRO A 219 1.84 -1.72 -7.35
CA PRO A 219 3.27 -1.58 -7.15
C PRO A 219 3.74 -0.11 -7.13
N VAL A 220 3.21 0.75 -8.01
CA VAL A 220 3.56 2.18 -8.03
C VAL A 220 3.01 2.88 -6.79
N TRP A 221 1.77 2.59 -6.39
CA TRP A 221 1.20 3.14 -5.16
C TRP A 221 1.99 2.70 -3.90
N GLN A 222 2.47 1.45 -3.86
CA GLN A 222 3.36 0.95 -2.81
C GLN A 222 4.70 1.70 -2.81
N MET A 223 5.28 1.94 -3.99
CA MET A 223 6.49 2.75 -4.13
C MET A 223 6.26 4.18 -3.62
N LEU A 224 5.14 4.82 -3.99
CA LEU A 224 4.80 6.16 -3.51
C LEU A 224 4.63 6.19 -1.99
N THR A 225 3.94 5.21 -1.41
CA THR A 225 3.82 5.05 0.05
C THR A 225 5.19 4.93 0.72
N PHE A 226 6.11 4.17 0.10
CA PHE A 226 7.48 4.12 0.56
C PHE A 226 8.11 5.51 0.45
N CYS A 227 8.20 6.13 -0.74
CA CYS A 227 8.87 7.41 -0.92
C CYS A 227 8.35 8.56 -0.03
N MET A 228 7.03 8.59 0.22
CA MET A 228 6.39 9.59 1.09
C MET A 228 6.56 9.29 2.59
N GLY A 229 6.93 8.07 2.98
CA GLY A 229 7.09 7.71 4.38
C GLY A 229 5.76 7.58 5.16
N PHE A 230 4.64 7.52 4.45
CA PHE A 230 3.32 7.26 5.04
C PHE A 230 2.40 6.60 4.01
N ARG A 231 1.39 5.89 4.49
CA ARG A 231 0.43 5.18 3.64
C ARG A 231 -0.56 6.15 2.99
N CYS A 232 -0.24 6.66 1.81
CA CYS A 232 -1.12 7.53 1.04
C CYS A 232 -2.40 6.78 0.57
N SER A 233 -3.52 7.49 0.47
CA SER A 233 -4.75 6.97 -0.14
C SER A 233 -4.73 7.14 -1.66
N ILE A 234 -5.36 6.21 -2.36
CA ILE A 234 -5.89 6.46 -3.71
C ILE A 234 -7.30 7.00 -3.52
N ASP A 235 -7.53 8.24 -3.92
CA ASP A 235 -8.78 8.96 -3.71
C ASP A 235 -9.77 8.74 -4.85
N GLU A 236 -9.25 8.63 -6.07
CA GLU A 236 -10.01 8.44 -7.30
C GLU A 236 -9.17 7.66 -8.32
N ILE A 237 -9.85 6.84 -9.13
CA ILE A 237 -9.28 6.13 -10.28
C ILE A 237 -10.21 6.42 -11.46
N GLU A 238 -9.68 7.10 -12.45
CA GLU A 238 -10.31 7.24 -13.76
C GLU A 238 -9.59 6.30 -14.73
N ILE A 239 -10.37 5.60 -15.55
CA ILE A 239 -9.86 4.73 -16.60
C ILE A 239 -10.38 5.22 -17.95
N LYS A 240 -9.55 5.01 -18.97
CA LYS A 240 -9.94 5.12 -20.36
C LYS A 240 -9.92 3.73 -20.98
N THR A 241 -11.06 3.25 -21.47
CA THR A 241 -11.16 1.91 -22.07
C THR A 241 -10.56 1.87 -23.48
N GLU A 242 -10.32 0.66 -23.98
CA GLU A 242 -9.97 0.39 -25.39
C GLU A 242 -10.90 1.13 -26.37
N ASP A 243 -12.20 1.14 -26.09
CA ASP A 243 -13.23 1.82 -26.91
C ASP A 243 -13.26 3.35 -26.74
N GLY A 244 -12.35 3.91 -25.95
CA GLY A 244 -12.25 5.36 -25.70
C GLY A 244 -13.28 5.89 -24.69
N LEU A 245 -13.95 5.04 -23.92
CA LEU A 245 -14.88 5.47 -22.87
C LEU A 245 -14.10 5.84 -21.61
N ASN A 246 -14.46 6.97 -21.00
CA ASN A 246 -13.95 7.37 -19.70
C ASN A 246 -14.88 6.89 -18.60
N ALA A 247 -14.33 6.24 -17.57
CA ALA A 247 -15.10 5.72 -16.45
C ALA A 247 -14.37 5.91 -15.12
N LEU A 248 -15.14 6.16 -14.07
CA LEU A 248 -14.65 6.14 -12.70
C LEU A 248 -14.73 4.71 -12.16
N TYR A 249 -13.64 4.23 -11.60
CA TYR A 249 -13.53 2.89 -11.02
C TYR A 249 -13.52 2.97 -9.49
N TYR A 250 -14.50 2.34 -8.84
CA TYR A 250 -14.63 2.27 -7.40
C TYR A 250 -14.34 0.86 -6.90
N LEU A 251 -13.33 0.71 -6.05
CA LEU A 251 -13.10 -0.52 -5.31
C LEU A 251 -12.73 -0.25 -3.84
N PRO A 252 -13.11 -1.15 -2.92
CA PRO A 252 -12.64 -1.13 -1.54
C PRO A 252 -11.12 -1.34 -1.46
N LEU A 253 -10.37 -0.25 -1.27
CA LEU A 253 -8.93 -0.31 -1.01
C LEU A 253 -8.64 -0.31 0.49
N ILE A 254 -7.47 -0.86 0.87
CA ILE A 254 -6.97 -0.70 2.23
C ILE A 254 -6.70 0.79 2.47
N ILE A 255 -7.41 1.35 3.44
CA ILE A 255 -7.40 2.77 3.81
C ILE A 255 -5.98 3.28 4.01
N GLY A 256 -5.68 4.41 3.37
CA GLY A 256 -4.52 5.26 3.64
C GLY A 256 -4.97 6.60 4.19
N GLU A 257 -4.00 7.50 4.42
CA GLU A 257 -4.24 8.87 4.88
C GLU A 257 -4.78 9.74 3.76
N GLU A 258 -6.09 10.02 3.76
CA GLU A 258 -6.72 10.92 2.77
C GLU A 258 -6.29 12.38 2.92
N LYS A 259 -5.94 12.78 4.15
CA LYS A 259 -5.49 14.12 4.50
C LYS A 259 -4.24 14.02 5.36
N PRO A 260 -3.07 13.75 4.77
CA PRO A 260 -1.83 13.71 5.52
C PRO A 260 -1.62 15.03 6.26
N SER A 261 -1.13 14.94 7.51
CA SER A 261 -0.79 16.10 8.33
C SER A 261 0.40 16.86 7.73
N GLU A 262 0.53 18.15 8.06
CA GLU A 262 1.71 18.96 7.65
C GLU A 262 3.03 18.27 8.05
N ALA A 263 3.09 17.72 9.27
CA ALA A 263 4.26 16.97 9.72
C ALA A 263 4.55 15.70 8.90
N GLN A 264 3.56 15.08 8.24
CA GLN A 264 3.82 13.97 7.31
C GLN A 264 4.30 14.48 5.95
N LEU A 265 3.77 15.61 5.50
CA LEU A 265 4.12 16.23 4.23
C LEU A 265 5.54 16.81 4.23
N ASP A 266 5.92 17.48 5.32
CA ASP A 266 7.22 18.14 5.46
C ASP A 266 8.37 17.15 5.70
N HIS A 267 8.05 15.95 6.22
CA HIS A 267 9.03 14.94 6.59
C HIS A 267 9.08 13.73 5.64
N MET A 268 8.69 13.91 4.37
CA MET A 268 8.83 12.86 3.36
C MET A 268 10.31 12.52 3.13
N PRO A 269 10.73 11.24 3.26
CA PRO A 269 12.15 10.87 3.22
C PRO A 269 12.77 10.92 1.82
N LEU A 270 11.97 10.71 0.77
CA LEU A 270 12.45 10.58 -0.61
C LEU A 270 11.61 11.45 -1.54
N PRO A 271 11.82 12.78 -1.58
CA PRO A 271 11.07 13.67 -2.48
C PRO A 271 11.32 13.33 -3.95
N TYR A 272 10.40 13.70 -4.84
CA TYR A 272 10.53 13.42 -6.28
C TYR A 272 11.83 14.00 -6.87
N SER A 273 12.24 15.19 -6.44
CA SER A 273 13.49 15.83 -6.87
C SER A 273 14.73 15.00 -6.55
N PHE A 274 14.70 14.21 -5.48
CA PHE A 274 15.76 13.25 -5.16
C PHE A 274 15.63 11.98 -6.02
N VAL A 275 14.44 11.39 -6.08
CA VAL A 275 14.21 10.13 -6.79
C VAL A 275 14.49 10.25 -8.29
N SER A 276 14.09 11.35 -8.91
CA SER A 276 14.30 11.62 -10.35
C SER A 276 15.77 11.84 -10.72
N GLN A 277 16.62 12.19 -9.75
CA GLN A 277 18.07 12.39 -9.96
C GLN A 277 18.89 11.13 -9.69
N LEU A 278 18.28 10.04 -9.21
CA LEU A 278 18.99 8.78 -9.05
C LEU A 278 19.42 8.24 -10.41
N HIS A 279 20.68 7.82 -10.50
CA HIS A 279 21.20 7.19 -11.73
C HIS A 279 20.53 5.84 -12.02
N THR A 280 19.99 5.18 -11.00
CA THR A 280 19.18 3.97 -11.15
C THR A 280 17.73 4.36 -11.41
N ASN A 281 17.09 3.63 -12.33
CA ASN A 281 15.64 3.74 -12.51
C ASN A 281 14.97 3.17 -11.25
N PHE A 282 14.57 4.07 -10.34
CA PHE A 282 14.12 3.71 -9.00
C PHE A 282 12.84 2.88 -9.05
N LEU A 283 11.86 3.29 -9.86
CA LEU A 283 10.62 2.55 -10.03
C LEU A 283 10.86 1.21 -10.72
N GLU A 284 11.77 1.13 -11.69
CA GLU A 284 12.16 -0.17 -12.26
C GLU A 284 12.77 -1.11 -11.22
N SER A 285 13.70 -0.61 -10.40
CA SER A 285 14.32 -1.39 -9.33
C SER A 285 13.27 -1.87 -8.31
N TRP A 286 12.29 -1.02 -8.02
CA TRP A 286 11.16 -1.35 -7.16
C TRP A 286 10.27 -2.45 -7.74
N LEU A 287 9.93 -2.36 -9.03
CA LEU A 287 9.10 -3.34 -9.74
C LEU A 287 9.77 -4.71 -9.82
N HIS A 288 11.10 -4.75 -9.87
CA HIS A 288 11.90 -5.97 -9.91
C HIS A 288 12.23 -6.55 -8.52
N LEU A 289 11.76 -5.95 -7.42
CA LEU A 289 11.89 -6.56 -6.11
C LEU A 289 11.23 -7.94 -6.09
N ASP A 290 11.95 -8.95 -5.64
CA ASP A 290 11.48 -10.32 -5.56
C ASP A 290 11.76 -10.96 -4.18
N GLY A 291 11.31 -12.21 -4.02
CA GLY A 291 11.59 -13.05 -2.86
C GLY A 291 11.47 -12.34 -1.51
N ASP A 292 12.57 -12.33 -0.76
CA ASP A 292 12.66 -11.74 0.57
C ASP A 292 12.65 -10.20 0.55
N ALA A 293 13.19 -9.57 -0.49
CA ALA A 293 13.21 -8.11 -0.60
C ALA A 293 11.80 -7.54 -0.78
N LYS A 294 11.04 -8.12 -1.72
CA LYS A 294 9.62 -7.77 -1.91
C LYS A 294 8.82 -7.99 -0.64
N ARG A 295 9.02 -9.13 0.04
CA ARG A 295 8.32 -9.44 1.29
C ARG A 295 8.59 -8.39 2.37
N ALA A 296 9.85 -8.01 2.56
CA ALA A 296 10.23 -7.00 3.54
C ALA A 296 9.62 -5.63 3.22
N ALA A 297 9.69 -5.18 1.95
CA ALA A 297 9.12 -3.92 1.51
C ALA A 297 7.60 -3.84 1.72
N LEU A 298 6.86 -4.87 1.26
CA LEU A 298 5.40 -4.94 1.44
C LEU A 298 4.99 -4.98 2.91
N THR A 299 5.74 -5.73 3.73
CA THR A 299 5.47 -5.83 5.17
C THR A 299 5.68 -4.47 5.84
N LEU A 300 6.77 -3.77 5.52
CA LEU A 300 7.05 -2.44 6.06
C LEU A 300 5.98 -1.42 5.64
N ILE A 301 5.56 -1.42 4.37
CA ILE A 301 4.46 -0.57 3.87
C ILE A 301 3.14 -0.87 4.59
N GLY A 302 2.87 -2.15 4.89
CA GLY A 302 1.67 -2.56 5.63
C GLY A 302 1.62 -2.06 7.08
N ILE A 303 2.78 -1.76 7.68
CA ILE A 303 2.91 -1.23 9.04
C ILE A 303 2.86 0.30 9.08
N HIS A 304 3.20 0.99 7.99
CA HIS A 304 3.10 2.46 7.91
C HIS A 304 1.66 2.92 8.20
N ASN A 305 1.52 3.77 9.22
CA ASN A 305 0.27 4.38 9.70
C ASN A 305 -0.88 3.42 10.05
N ASN A 306 -0.61 2.14 10.30
CA ASN A 306 -1.69 1.21 10.57
C ASN A 306 -2.08 1.25 12.05
N SER A 307 -3.07 2.09 12.37
CA SER A 307 -3.79 2.10 13.66
C SER A 307 -4.51 0.79 14.00
N LYS A 308 -4.35 -0.27 13.18
CA LYS A 308 -4.88 -1.61 13.45
C LYS A 308 -3.88 -2.53 14.15
N ILE A 309 -2.57 -2.28 14.02
CA ILE A 309 -1.55 -3.04 14.79
C ILE A 309 -1.18 -2.24 16.03
N ASN A 310 -2.13 -2.11 16.96
CA ASN A 310 -1.92 -1.39 18.23
C ASN A 310 -1.29 -2.27 19.32
N TRP A 311 -0.99 -3.53 18.99
CA TRP A 311 -0.46 -4.51 19.92
C TRP A 311 1.04 -4.69 19.65
N LEU A 312 1.86 -4.50 20.69
CA LEU A 312 3.32 -4.54 20.58
C LEU A 312 3.83 -5.89 20.05
N ASN A 313 3.26 -7.01 20.51
CA ASN A 313 3.75 -8.34 20.12
C ASN A 313 3.54 -8.63 18.62
N PRO A 314 2.32 -8.46 18.04
CA PRO A 314 2.15 -8.54 16.59
C PRO A 314 3.05 -7.56 15.83
N MET A 315 3.17 -6.31 16.28
CA MET A 315 4.02 -5.32 15.61
C MET A 315 5.48 -5.76 15.59
N PHE A 316 6.01 -6.26 16.70
CA PHE A 316 7.36 -6.79 16.79
C PHE A 316 7.57 -7.99 15.86
N THR A 317 6.67 -8.98 15.88
CA THR A 317 6.76 -10.15 15.01
C THR A 317 6.74 -9.75 13.53
N THR A 318 5.91 -8.79 13.14
CA THR A 318 5.83 -8.30 11.76
C THR A 318 7.10 -7.54 11.36
N VAL A 319 7.57 -6.59 12.18
CA VAL A 319 8.77 -5.78 11.88
C VAL A 319 10.05 -6.64 11.90
N SER A 320 10.20 -7.53 12.88
CA SER A 320 11.37 -8.42 12.96
C SER A 320 11.39 -9.44 11.81
N GLY A 321 10.22 -9.94 11.38
CA GLY A 321 10.10 -10.80 10.20
C GLY A 321 10.50 -10.09 8.90
N ALA A 322 10.13 -8.81 8.75
CA ALA A 322 10.56 -7.98 7.61
C ALA A 322 12.08 -7.77 7.63
N PHE A 323 12.64 -7.43 8.80
CA PHE A 323 14.08 -7.25 8.97
C PHE A 323 14.87 -8.54 8.70
N GLU A 324 14.37 -9.68 9.17
CA GLU A 324 14.98 -10.99 8.89
C GLU A 324 14.97 -11.29 7.40
N ALA A 325 13.85 -11.09 6.71
CA ALA A 325 13.75 -11.31 5.26
C ALA A 325 14.79 -10.45 4.51
N ILE A 326 14.79 -9.13 4.71
CA ILE A 326 15.74 -8.24 4.00
C ILE A 326 17.20 -8.55 4.36
N SER A 327 17.48 -9.04 5.57
CA SER A 327 18.84 -9.41 5.99
C SER A 327 19.43 -10.61 5.25
N ARG A 328 18.60 -11.44 4.60
CA ARG A 328 19.05 -12.60 3.80
C ARG A 328 19.36 -12.25 2.34
N VAL A 329 18.93 -11.07 1.88
CA VAL A 329 19.04 -10.67 0.48
C VAL A 329 20.50 -10.44 0.09
N GLY A 330 20.95 -11.12 -0.96
CA GLY A 330 22.34 -11.05 -1.44
C GLY A 330 23.37 -11.68 -0.49
N GLU A 331 22.93 -12.55 0.42
CA GLU A 331 23.81 -13.29 1.35
C GLU A 331 24.03 -14.73 0.92
N LYS A 332 25.03 -15.38 1.51
CA LYS A 332 25.27 -16.81 1.29
C LYS A 332 24.06 -17.65 1.74
N THR A 333 23.73 -18.67 0.95
CA THR A 333 22.63 -19.60 1.24
C THR A 333 23.08 -20.84 2.01
N GLN A 334 24.40 -21.05 2.11
CA GLN A 334 25.03 -22.17 2.81
C GLN A 334 25.99 -21.67 3.89
N ASP A 335 25.93 -22.24 5.09
CA ASP A 335 26.82 -21.80 6.16
C ASP A 335 28.24 -22.33 5.97
N ILE A 336 28.35 -23.62 5.68
CA ILE A 336 29.60 -24.31 5.34
C ILE A 336 29.52 -24.93 3.95
N ALA A 337 30.68 -25.17 3.34
CA ALA A 337 30.75 -25.83 2.04
C ALA A 337 30.17 -27.26 2.10
N ASN A 338 29.41 -27.66 1.09
CA ASN A 338 28.74 -28.96 1.04
C ASN A 338 29.70 -30.15 1.20
N ASN A 339 30.92 -30.06 0.68
CA ASN A 339 31.94 -31.10 0.86
C ASN A 339 32.38 -31.28 2.33
N ARG A 340 32.35 -30.22 3.14
CA ARG A 340 32.60 -30.29 4.58
C ARG A 340 31.40 -30.87 5.30
N LEU A 341 30.18 -30.46 4.93
CA LEU A 341 28.95 -31.01 5.49
C LEU A 341 28.87 -32.53 5.28
N GLN A 342 29.16 -33.03 4.07
CA GLN A 342 29.15 -34.46 3.79
C GLN A 342 30.19 -35.24 4.61
N ARG A 343 31.37 -34.66 4.82
CA ARG A 343 32.39 -35.26 5.71
C ARG A 343 31.91 -35.35 7.16
N ILE A 344 31.22 -34.32 7.65
CA ILE A 344 30.64 -34.32 9.01
C ILE A 344 29.55 -35.39 9.13
N LYS A 345 28.66 -35.51 8.14
CA LYS A 345 27.61 -36.54 8.11
C LYS A 345 28.20 -37.95 8.14
N ALA A 346 29.19 -38.22 7.28
CA ALA A 346 29.89 -39.50 7.24
C ALA A 346 30.70 -39.81 8.53
N GLN A 347 31.07 -38.79 9.31
CA GLN A 347 31.68 -38.99 10.62
C GLN A 347 30.62 -39.32 11.68
N ILE A 348 29.48 -38.64 11.67
CA ILE A 348 28.35 -38.92 12.59
C ILE A 348 27.89 -40.37 12.41
N GLU A 349 27.68 -40.83 11.17
CA GLU A 349 27.30 -42.22 10.87
C GLU A 349 28.31 -43.26 11.39
N LYS A 350 29.57 -42.88 11.59
CA LYS A 350 30.62 -43.78 12.09
C LYS A 350 30.80 -43.73 13.61
N CYS A 351 30.25 -42.71 14.28
CA CYS A 351 30.49 -42.45 15.69
C CYS A 351 29.35 -42.94 16.61
N PHE A 352 28.19 -43.25 16.05
CA PHE A 352 27.02 -43.74 16.79
C PHE A 352 26.71 -45.17 16.36
N GLU A 353 26.25 -45.99 17.31
CA GLU A 353 25.89 -47.39 17.06
C GLU A 353 24.38 -47.57 16.82
N ASP A 354 23.55 -46.60 17.26
CA ASP A 354 22.09 -46.63 17.14
C ASP A 354 21.61 -45.83 15.92
N ASP A 355 20.89 -46.51 15.03
CA ASP A 355 20.28 -45.95 13.82
C ASP A 355 19.19 -44.91 14.11
N GLU A 356 18.56 -44.93 15.29
CA GLU A 356 17.61 -43.88 15.70
C GLU A 356 18.34 -42.58 16.06
N ASP A 357 19.43 -42.66 16.82
CA ASP A 357 20.26 -41.52 17.18
C ASP A 357 20.94 -40.90 15.96
N ILE A 358 21.48 -41.73 15.05
CA ILE A 358 22.06 -41.28 13.78
C ILE A 358 21.03 -40.47 12.98
N ARG A 359 19.82 -41.02 12.79
CA ARG A 359 18.76 -40.33 12.04
C ARG A 359 18.36 -39.02 12.70
N TRP A 360 18.22 -38.99 14.03
CA TRP A 360 17.88 -37.78 14.76
C TRP A 360 18.97 -36.69 14.60
N ILE A 361 20.25 -37.03 14.77
CA ILE A 361 21.36 -36.07 14.61
C ILE A 361 21.46 -35.59 13.16
N LEU A 362 21.39 -36.50 12.18
CA LEU A 362 21.45 -36.13 10.77
C LEU A 362 20.29 -35.20 10.38
N GLN A 363 19.09 -35.39 10.95
CA GLN A 363 17.98 -34.45 10.77
C GLN A 363 18.30 -33.06 11.33
N LYS A 364 18.99 -32.96 12.48
CA LYS A 364 19.41 -31.66 13.06
C LYS A 364 20.52 -30.98 12.25
N VAL A 365 21.49 -31.76 11.76
CA VAL A 365 22.65 -31.26 11.00
C VAL A 365 22.31 -30.98 9.53
N ASN A 366 21.17 -31.46 9.03
CA ASN A 366 20.77 -31.27 7.63
C ASN A 366 20.57 -29.79 7.24
N ASN A 367 20.30 -28.93 8.22
CA ASN A 367 20.10 -27.50 8.00
C ASN A 367 21.45 -26.77 7.89
N ASN A 368 22.01 -26.73 6.68
CA ASN A 368 23.22 -25.95 6.34
C ASN A 368 22.89 -24.48 6.01
N ILE A 369 22.02 -23.85 6.79
CA ILE A 369 21.61 -22.46 6.57
C ILE A 369 22.33 -21.59 7.62
N PRO A 370 22.97 -20.48 7.22
CA PRO A 370 23.57 -19.55 8.16
C PRO A 370 22.58 -19.13 9.26
N PRO A 371 23.02 -18.97 10.51
CA PRO A 371 22.13 -18.58 11.59
C PRO A 371 21.59 -17.17 11.39
N ALA A 372 20.38 -16.87 11.87
CA ALA A 372 19.76 -15.55 11.75
C ALA A 372 20.65 -14.38 12.23
N ASN A 373 21.48 -14.61 13.26
CA ASN A 373 22.44 -13.62 13.75
C ASN A 373 23.52 -13.25 12.71
N TYR A 374 23.92 -14.19 11.86
CA TYR A 374 24.87 -13.92 10.79
C TYR A 374 24.28 -12.90 9.83
N TYR A 375 23.04 -13.14 9.36
CA TYR A 375 22.33 -12.26 8.44
C TYR A 375 22.09 -10.87 9.04
N ALA A 376 21.55 -10.82 10.27
CA ALA A 376 21.31 -9.55 10.97
C ALA A 376 22.60 -8.73 11.15
N ASN A 377 23.70 -9.36 11.55
CA ASN A 377 24.99 -8.69 11.69
C ASN A 377 25.55 -8.23 10.34
N SER A 378 25.44 -9.05 9.30
CA SER A 378 25.88 -8.68 7.95
C SER A 378 25.13 -7.45 7.44
N LEU A 379 23.79 -7.43 7.59
CA LEU A 379 22.98 -6.28 7.19
C LEU A 379 23.34 -5.01 7.96
N VAL A 380 23.46 -5.08 9.30
CA VAL A 380 23.85 -3.91 10.13
C VAL A 380 25.23 -3.38 9.73
N LYS A 381 26.16 -4.25 9.32
CA LYS A 381 27.46 -3.84 8.79
C LYS A 381 27.34 -3.16 7.42
N LYS A 382 26.55 -3.72 6.50
CA LYS A 382 26.30 -3.14 5.17
C LYS A 382 25.63 -1.77 5.23
N LEU A 383 24.76 -1.55 6.23
CA LEU A 383 24.14 -0.24 6.49
C LEU A 383 25.12 0.80 7.06
N GLY A 384 26.31 0.39 7.51
CA GLY A 384 27.43 1.28 7.81
C GLY A 384 27.05 2.51 8.66
N PRO A 385 27.37 3.74 8.21
CA PRO A 385 27.09 4.98 8.93
C PRO A 385 25.62 5.19 9.30
N PHE A 386 24.68 4.71 8.48
CA PHE A 386 23.26 4.82 8.77
C PHE A 386 22.87 3.98 10.00
N ALA A 387 23.40 2.76 10.09
CA ALA A 387 23.18 1.94 11.29
C ALA A 387 23.87 2.55 12.52
N ASP A 388 25.08 3.09 12.39
CA ASP A 388 25.77 3.79 13.49
C ASP A 388 24.96 4.98 14.03
N TYR A 389 24.25 5.68 13.13
CA TYR A 389 23.39 6.79 13.50
C TYR A 389 22.16 6.36 14.32
N ILE A 390 21.55 5.21 14.02
CA ILE A 390 20.32 4.76 14.69
C ILE A 390 20.62 3.97 15.96
N ILE A 391 21.60 3.05 15.90
CA ILE A 391 21.96 2.11 16.97
C ILE A 391 23.46 2.18 17.28
N PRO A 392 23.93 3.19 18.03
CA PRO A 392 25.35 3.31 18.38
C PRO A 392 25.93 2.06 19.06
N ASP A 393 25.18 1.43 19.97
CA ASP A 393 25.52 0.11 20.52
C ASP A 393 24.89 -1.04 19.70
N LYS A 394 25.52 -1.34 18.55
CA LYS A 394 25.11 -2.41 17.63
C LYS A 394 25.11 -3.79 18.31
N THR A 395 26.03 -4.04 19.24
CA THR A 395 26.16 -5.32 19.91
C THR A 395 24.99 -5.58 20.85
N ARG A 396 24.59 -4.57 21.64
CA ARG A 396 23.38 -4.64 22.47
C ARG A 396 22.13 -4.82 21.61
N PHE A 397 21.97 -4.03 20.55
CA PHE A 397 20.82 -4.16 19.64
C PHE A 397 20.65 -5.58 19.07
N LEU A 398 21.73 -6.17 18.52
CA LEU A 398 21.66 -7.52 17.94
C LEU A 398 21.32 -8.59 18.99
N LYS A 399 21.82 -8.43 20.22
CA LYS A 399 21.53 -9.32 21.34
C LYS A 399 20.06 -9.23 21.75
N ASP A 400 19.52 -8.02 21.84
CA ASP A 400 18.14 -7.72 22.21
C ASP A 400 17.16 -8.21 21.15
N LEU A 401 17.47 -7.98 19.86
CA LEU A 401 16.69 -8.49 18.73
C LEU A 401 16.59 -10.02 18.77
N ARG A 402 17.72 -10.72 18.95
CA ARG A 402 17.76 -12.20 19.02
C ARG A 402 16.92 -12.72 20.19
N ARG A 403 17.12 -12.16 21.39
CA ARG A 403 16.42 -12.58 22.60
C ARG A 403 14.91 -12.39 22.48
N SER A 404 14.50 -11.21 22.03
CA SER A 404 13.09 -10.87 21.85
C SER A 404 12.45 -11.72 20.76
N ARG A 405 13.15 -11.99 19.65
CA ARG A 405 12.67 -12.91 18.61
C ARG A 405 12.38 -14.30 19.19
N ASN A 406 13.31 -14.85 19.97
CA ASN A 406 13.12 -16.16 20.58
C ASN A 406 11.94 -16.17 21.57
N ALA A 407 11.75 -15.10 22.34
CA ALA A 407 10.65 -14.96 23.29
C ALA A 407 9.29 -14.86 22.60
N TYR A 408 9.14 -13.91 21.67
CA TYR A 408 7.84 -13.53 21.12
C TYR A 408 7.41 -14.38 19.93
N ILE A 409 8.33 -14.95 19.15
CA ILE A 409 8.00 -15.79 17.99
C ILE A 409 7.82 -17.26 18.39
N HIS A 410 8.68 -17.78 19.26
CA HIS A 410 8.63 -19.21 19.63
C HIS A 410 7.82 -19.48 20.91
N GLN A 411 7.39 -18.44 21.63
CA GLN A 411 6.58 -18.54 22.86
C GLN A 411 7.14 -19.59 23.86
N THR A 412 8.47 -19.73 23.91
CA THR A 412 9.09 -20.76 24.75
C THR A 412 8.98 -20.38 26.22
N SER A 413 8.36 -21.26 27.02
CA SER A 413 8.12 -21.12 28.46
C SER A 413 9.40 -20.98 29.31
N GLU A 414 10.57 -21.28 28.75
CA GLU A 414 11.88 -21.27 29.42
C GLU A 414 12.61 -19.91 29.42
N LEU A 415 12.08 -18.88 28.77
CA LEU A 415 12.67 -17.53 28.89
C LEU A 415 12.23 -16.92 30.22
N GLU A 416 13.07 -17.10 31.23
CA GLU A 416 12.93 -16.50 32.56
C GLU A 416 12.44 -15.04 32.46
N LYS A 417 11.39 -14.73 33.24
CA LYS A 417 10.72 -13.42 33.30
C LYS A 417 11.65 -12.23 33.62
N SER A 418 12.92 -12.45 33.96
CA SER A 418 13.85 -11.43 34.46
C SER A 418 14.61 -10.66 33.38
N ASN A 419 14.62 -11.10 32.11
CA ASN A 419 15.40 -10.48 31.02
C ASN A 419 14.59 -10.25 29.73
N MET A 420 13.26 -10.32 29.80
CA MET A 420 12.39 -10.09 28.63
C MET A 420 12.16 -8.59 28.44
N ILE A 421 12.61 -8.06 27.31
CA ILE A 421 12.31 -6.70 26.86
C ILE A 421 10.80 -6.58 26.66
N SER A 422 10.17 -5.65 27.36
CA SER A 422 8.71 -5.42 27.32
C SER A 422 8.37 -3.93 27.24
N ASP A 423 7.11 -3.63 26.94
CA ASP A 423 6.56 -2.27 26.95
C ASP A 423 7.38 -1.24 26.16
N GLU A 424 7.90 -0.18 26.80
CA GLU A 424 8.66 0.90 26.15
C GLU A 424 9.96 0.41 25.52
N GLU A 425 10.64 -0.56 26.14
CA GLU A 425 11.87 -1.13 25.59
C GLU A 425 11.57 -1.97 24.35
N LEU A 426 10.46 -2.73 24.36
CA LEU A 426 10.02 -3.49 23.18
C LEU A 426 9.63 -2.53 22.06
N TYR A 427 8.88 -1.49 22.38
CA TYR A 427 8.52 -0.44 21.43
C TYR A 427 9.78 0.22 20.83
N SER A 428 10.78 0.52 21.65
CA SER A 428 12.03 1.13 21.19
C SER A 428 12.83 0.20 20.27
N LEU A 429 12.89 -1.10 20.58
CA LEU A 429 13.46 -2.12 19.71
C LEU A 429 12.70 -2.20 18.37
N ILE A 430 11.36 -2.21 18.40
CA ILE A 430 10.53 -2.20 17.18
C ILE A 430 10.85 -0.96 16.32
N MET A 431 10.91 0.23 16.91
CA MET A 431 11.21 1.47 16.19
C MET A 431 12.60 1.42 15.55
N ALA A 432 13.63 0.98 16.30
CA ALA A 432 14.97 0.81 15.76
C ALA A 432 14.99 -0.18 14.58
N THR A 433 14.35 -1.35 14.72
CA THR A 433 14.26 -2.36 13.67
C THR A 433 13.48 -1.85 12.45
N LYS A 434 12.39 -1.09 12.64
CA LYS A 434 11.60 -0.48 11.56
C LYS A 434 12.45 0.45 10.71
N VAL A 435 13.17 1.37 11.35
CA VAL A 435 14.01 2.36 10.66
C VAL A 435 15.18 1.69 9.94
N LEU A 436 15.83 0.70 10.57
CA LEU A 436 16.90 -0.08 9.91
C LEU A 436 16.38 -0.89 8.72
N CYS A 437 15.18 -1.48 8.83
CA CYS A 437 14.54 -2.18 7.72
C CYS A 437 14.24 -1.23 6.55
N TYR A 438 13.84 0.00 6.84
CA TYR A 438 13.62 1.04 5.84
C TYR A 438 14.91 1.35 5.06
N GLY A 439 16.00 1.62 5.78
CA GLY A 439 17.31 1.84 5.15
C GLY A 439 17.82 0.61 4.40
N ALA A 440 17.52 -0.60 4.87
CA ALA A 440 17.89 -1.84 4.17
C ALA A 440 17.19 -1.97 2.81
N ILE A 441 15.92 -1.55 2.71
CA ILE A 441 15.20 -1.50 1.43
C ILE A 441 15.82 -0.43 0.52
N MET A 442 16.13 0.77 1.04
CA MET A 442 16.81 1.81 0.26
C MET A 442 18.17 1.34 -0.27
N LEU A 443 18.94 0.63 0.56
CA LEU A 443 20.23 0.04 0.16
C LEU A 443 20.05 -0.95 -0.98
N HIS A 444 19.02 -1.79 -0.90
CA HIS A 444 18.72 -2.77 -1.93
C HIS A 444 18.21 -2.12 -3.24
N LEU A 445 17.57 -0.95 -3.15
CA LEU A 445 17.20 -0.11 -4.30
C LEU A 445 18.38 0.69 -4.89
N GLY A 446 19.60 0.44 -4.41
CA GLY A 446 20.84 1.02 -4.96
C GLY A 446 21.26 2.35 -4.32
N ILE A 447 20.65 2.76 -3.21
CA ILE A 447 21.03 3.99 -2.50
C ILE A 447 22.18 3.69 -1.53
N ALA A 448 23.29 4.41 -1.66
CA ALA A 448 24.45 4.24 -0.78
C ALA A 448 24.14 4.60 0.69
N PRO A 449 24.72 3.92 1.69
CA PRO A 449 24.49 4.17 3.11
C PRO A 449 24.64 5.63 3.56
N GLU A 450 25.61 6.36 3.02
CA GLU A 450 25.85 7.77 3.33
C GLU A 450 24.70 8.66 2.81
N THR A 451 24.19 8.34 1.63
CA THR A 451 23.04 9.02 1.04
C THR A 451 21.76 8.72 1.81
N ILE A 452 21.57 7.46 2.24
CA ILE A 452 20.44 7.07 3.11
C ILE A 452 20.46 7.92 4.40
N LEU A 453 21.62 7.98 5.06
CA LEU A 453 21.79 8.79 6.27
C LEU A 453 21.43 10.26 6.03
N LYS A 454 21.95 10.85 4.95
CA LYS A 454 21.65 12.24 4.61
C LYS A 454 20.15 12.47 4.43
N CYS A 455 19.43 11.58 3.74
CA CYS A 455 17.98 11.70 3.53
C CYS A 455 17.22 11.76 4.86
N PHE A 456 17.53 10.87 5.81
CA PHE A 456 16.89 10.85 7.12
C PHE A 456 17.22 12.07 7.98
N GLN A 457 18.45 12.60 7.86
CA GLN A 457 18.86 13.80 8.60
C GLN A 457 18.21 15.08 8.05
N THR A 458 18.04 15.19 6.72
CA THR A 458 17.49 16.40 6.10
C THR A 458 15.97 16.45 6.13
N SER A 459 15.30 15.31 5.94
CA SER A 459 13.84 15.24 5.96
C SER A 459 13.25 15.19 7.37
N LEU A 460 14.05 14.91 8.40
CA LEU A 460 13.56 14.60 9.75
C LEU A 460 12.58 13.41 9.78
N PHE A 461 12.53 12.59 8.73
CA PHE A 461 11.74 11.37 8.70
C PHE A 461 12.17 10.42 9.83
N CYS A 462 11.19 9.86 10.55
CA CYS A 462 11.42 9.03 11.73
C CYS A 462 12.30 9.68 12.82
N HIS A 463 12.36 11.02 12.91
CA HIS A 463 13.16 11.72 13.91
C HIS A 463 12.81 11.27 15.33
N THR A 464 11.52 11.16 15.65
CA THR A 464 11.05 10.69 16.97
C THR A 464 11.48 9.23 17.22
N GLU A 465 11.24 8.32 16.29
CA GLU A 465 11.68 6.92 16.36
C GLU A 465 13.19 6.78 16.61
N ILE A 466 14.00 7.61 15.95
CA ILE A 466 15.44 7.58 16.07
C ILE A 466 15.90 8.18 17.40
N HIS A 467 15.50 9.41 17.72
CA HIS A 467 16.07 10.17 18.83
C HIS A 467 15.42 9.87 20.18
N GLN A 468 14.10 9.72 20.23
CA GLN A 468 13.39 9.46 21.48
C GLN A 468 13.47 8.00 21.91
N TYR A 469 13.50 7.06 20.96
CA TYR A 469 13.39 5.63 21.25
C TYR A 469 14.70 4.89 20.98
N ALA A 470 15.13 4.77 19.73
CA ALA A 470 16.28 3.93 19.35
C ALA A 470 17.59 4.41 20.01
N ARG A 471 17.96 5.68 19.84
CA ARG A 471 19.21 6.23 20.39
C ARG A 471 19.19 6.35 21.91
N LYS A 472 18.02 6.62 22.51
CA LYS A 472 17.88 6.60 23.97
C LYS A 472 18.20 5.22 24.53
N MET A 473 17.69 4.16 23.91
CA MET A 473 17.92 2.77 24.32
C MET A 473 19.36 2.28 24.04
N TYR A 474 19.94 2.64 22.89
CA TYR A 474 21.24 2.11 22.43
C TYR A 474 22.39 3.13 22.51
N SER A 475 22.30 4.11 23.40
CA SER A 475 23.40 5.04 23.67
C SER A 475 24.55 4.35 24.42
N VAL A 476 25.79 4.65 24.02
CA VAL A 476 27.01 3.97 24.51
C VAL A 476 27.33 4.29 26.00
N ASN A 477 26.60 5.23 26.63
CA ASN A 477 26.97 5.83 27.92
C ASN A 477 25.85 5.81 29.00
N GLN A 478 25.11 4.71 29.18
CA GLN A 478 24.21 4.58 30.34
C GLN A 478 24.83 3.94 31.59
N ASN A 479 26.09 3.49 31.53
CA ASN A 479 26.81 2.92 32.68
C ASN A 479 27.80 3.93 33.31
N LYS A 480 27.31 5.07 33.77
CA LYS A 480 27.94 5.76 34.91
C LYS A 480 26.99 5.63 36.10
N PRO A 481 27.33 4.83 37.13
CA PRO A 481 26.56 4.85 38.37
C PRO A 481 26.66 6.26 38.96
N ASN A 482 25.53 6.80 39.40
CA ASN A 482 25.50 7.92 40.35
C ASN A 482 26.11 7.50 41.68
#